data_AF-A0A3D2I9A9-F1
#
_entry.id   AF-A0A3D2I9A9-F1
#
_cell.length_a   1.000
_cell.length_b   1.000
_cell.length_c   1.000
_cell.angle_alpha   90.00
_cell.angle_beta   90.00
_cell.angle_gamma   90.00
#
_symmetry.space_group_name_H-M   'P 1'
#
loop_
_entity.id
_entity.type
_entity.pdbx_description
1 polymer ?
#
loop_
_entity_poly.entity_id
_entity_poly.type
_entity_poly.pdbx_seq_one_letter_code
_entity_poly.pdbx_strand_id
1 'polypeptide(L)'
;MRKELPKVYDPREVEPHIYQMWMDNGCFKADADPKKKPFSIVMPPPNVTGQLHMGHAMDSTLQDILTRFKRMQGYSALWLPGT
;
A
#
# COMPACT_ATOMS: atom_id res chain seq x y z
N MET A 1 11.56 9.36 -29.02
CA MET A 1 11.93 7.93 -29.06
C MET A 1 11.13 7.20 -27.99
N ARG A 2 10.50 6.06 -28.31
CA ARG A 2 9.89 5.20 -27.28
C ARG A 2 11.04 4.53 -26.49
N LYS A 3 11.03 4.68 -25.17
CA LYS A 3 11.96 3.98 -24.28
C LYS A 3 11.57 2.49 -24.28
N GLU A 4 12.46 1.62 -24.74
CA GLU A 4 12.21 0.17 -24.72
C GLU A 4 12.31 -0.36 -23.28
N LEU A 5 11.50 -1.39 -22.98
CA LEU A 5 11.57 -2.07 -21.69
C LEU A 5 12.87 -2.88 -21.60
N PRO A 6 13.60 -2.84 -20.47
CA PRO A 6 14.80 -3.64 -20.29
C PRO A 6 14.46 -5.13 -20.36
N LYS A 7 15.40 -5.92 -20.87
CA LYS A 7 15.23 -7.39 -20.99
C LYS A 7 15.17 -8.10 -19.63
N VAL A 8 15.72 -7.47 -18.60
CA VAL A 8 15.77 -7.99 -17.23
C VAL A 8 15.15 -6.95 -16.29
N TYR A 9 14.29 -7.39 -15.38
CA TYR A 9 13.68 -6.54 -14.37
C TYR A 9 14.66 -6.30 -13.21
N ASP A 10 14.88 -5.03 -12.87
CA ASP A 10 15.58 -4.64 -11.65
C ASP A 10 14.61 -3.88 -10.72
N PRO A 11 14.20 -4.46 -9.58
CA PRO A 11 13.29 -3.78 -8.65
C PRO A 11 13.87 -2.47 -8.10
N ARG A 12 15.20 -2.34 -8.01
CA ARG A 12 15.87 -1.15 -7.48
C ARG A 12 15.65 0.08 -8.36
N GLU A 13 15.40 -0.13 -9.65
CA GLU A 13 15.10 0.95 -10.60
C GLU A 13 13.60 1.30 -10.63
N VAL A 14 12.72 0.39 -10.23
CA VAL A 14 11.27 0.50 -10.41
C VAL A 14 10.55 0.87 -9.11
N GLU A 15 10.84 0.19 -8.01
CA GLU A 15 10.11 0.34 -6.74
C GLU A 15 10.13 1.78 -6.20
N PRO A 16 11.28 2.50 -6.16
CA PRO A 16 11.29 3.88 -5.66
C PRO A 16 10.43 4.83 -6.49
N HIS A 17 10.45 4.67 -7.81
CA HIS A 17 9.66 5.49 -8.72
C HIS A 17 8.16 5.23 -8.58
N ILE A 18 7.75 3.95 -8.48
CA ILE A 18 6.35 3.59 -8.27
C ILE A 18 5.83 4.08 -6.92
N TYR A 19 6.64 3.96 -5.87
CA TYR A 19 6.29 4.46 -4.56
C TYR A 19 6.08 5.98 -4.58
N GLN A 20 7.02 6.72 -5.18
CA GLN A 20 6.90 8.18 -5.33
C GLN A 20 5.66 8.56 -6.14
N MET A 21 5.39 7.86 -7.25
CA MET A 21 4.18 8.07 -8.03
C MET A 21 2.90 7.89 -7.19
N TRP A 22 2.83 6.86 -6.34
CA TRP A 22 1.69 6.68 -5.44
C TRP A 22 1.56 7.81 -4.42
N MET A 23 2.68 8.29 -3.87
CA MET A 23 2.69 9.43 -2.94
C MET A 23 2.18 10.70 -3.63
N ASP A 24 2.73 11.04 -4.80
CA ASP A 24 2.40 12.25 -5.57
C ASP A 24 0.93 12.29 -5.98
N ASN A 25 0.35 11.12 -6.30
CA ASN A 25 -1.05 10.99 -6.69
C ASN A 25 -2.00 10.79 -5.49
N GLY A 26 -1.51 10.89 -4.25
CA GLY A 26 -2.31 10.69 -3.05
C GLY A 26 -2.94 9.30 -2.97
N CYS A 27 -2.34 8.29 -3.60
CA CYS A 27 -2.91 6.94 -3.72
C CYS A 27 -3.08 6.25 -2.36
N PHE A 28 -2.37 6.67 -1.32
CA PHE A 28 -2.53 6.14 0.03
C PHE A 28 -3.65 6.81 0.82
N LYS A 29 -4.16 7.95 0.35
CA LYS A 29 -5.24 8.68 1.02
C LYS A 29 -6.54 7.90 0.91
N ALA A 30 -7.22 7.73 2.05
CA ALA A 30 -8.61 7.29 2.08
C ALA A 30 -9.51 8.52 2.15
N ASP A 31 -10.53 8.58 1.28
CA ASP A 31 -11.57 9.61 1.34
C ASP A 31 -12.86 9.00 1.89
N ALA A 32 -13.45 9.65 2.89
CA ALA A 32 -14.75 9.31 3.44
C ALA A 32 -15.85 9.70 2.43
N ASP A 33 -16.12 8.79 1.51
CA ASP A 33 -17.15 8.96 0.47
C ASP A 33 -18.45 8.27 0.93
N PRO A 34 -19.51 9.01 1.27
CA PRO A 34 -20.78 8.44 1.74
C PRO A 34 -21.50 7.61 0.67
N LYS A 35 -21.08 7.68 -0.60
CA LYS A 35 -21.62 6.87 -1.70
C LYS A 35 -20.92 5.52 -1.84
N LYS A 36 -19.78 5.30 -1.18
CA LYS A 36 -19.00 4.05 -1.26
C LYS A 36 -19.16 3.24 0.02
N LYS A 37 -19.10 1.92 -0.12
CA LYS A 37 -19.08 1.03 1.04
C LYS A 37 -17.72 1.17 1.76
N PRO A 38 -17.68 1.41 3.08
CA PRO A 38 -16.43 1.50 3.81
C PRO A 38 -15.76 0.13 3.96
N PHE A 39 -14.44 0.12 3.96
CA PHE A 39 -13.59 -1.02 4.32
C PHE A 39 -12.39 -0.48 5.09
N SER A 40 -12.15 -0.98 6.30
CA SER A 40 -11.04 -0.51 7.13
C SER A 40 -10.25 -1.67 7.74
N ILE A 41 -8.92 -1.55 7.70
CA ILE A 41 -8.00 -2.38 8.48
C ILE A 41 -7.20 -1.44 9.39
N VAL A 42 -7.15 -1.76 10.68
CA VAL A 42 -6.32 -1.04 11.66
C VAL A 42 -5.05 -1.85 11.85
N MET A 43 -3.89 -1.24 11.61
CA MET A 43 -2.63 -1.85 12.00
C MET A 43 -2.53 -1.81 13.52
N PRO A 44 -2.30 -2.96 14.19
CA PRO A 44 -2.05 -2.94 15.62
C PRO A 44 -0.85 -2.00 15.88
N PRO A 45 -0.91 -1.13 16.90
CA PRO A 45 0.21 -0.26 17.22
C PRO A 45 1.46 -1.14 17.43
N PRO A 46 2.60 -0.79 16.83
CA PRO A 46 3.78 -1.60 16.96
C PRO A 46 4.14 -1.71 18.44
N ASN A 47 4.31 -2.93 18.94
CA ASN A 47 5.00 -3.11 20.22
C ASN A 47 6.44 -2.67 19.98
N VAL A 48 6.76 -1.42 20.32
CA VAL A 48 8.05 -0.76 20.05
C VAL A 48 9.16 -1.39 20.89
N THR A 49 9.66 -2.56 20.47
CA THR A 49 10.81 -3.21 21.15
C THR A 49 11.85 -3.81 20.20
N GLY A 50 11.71 -3.70 18.86
CA GLY A 50 12.71 -4.29 17.94
C GLY A 50 12.61 -3.89 16.46
N GLN A 51 13.52 -4.47 15.65
CA GLN A 51 13.53 -4.32 14.19
C GLN A 51 12.43 -5.15 13.53
N LEU A 52 12.00 -4.73 12.32
CA LEU A 52 11.04 -5.47 11.52
C LEU A 52 11.66 -6.81 11.04
N HIS A 53 11.05 -7.92 11.45
CA HIS A 53 11.32 -9.26 10.92
C HIS A 53 10.27 -9.72 9.89
N MET A 54 10.50 -10.88 9.25
CA MET A 54 9.64 -11.47 8.22
C MET A 54 8.15 -11.61 8.62
N GLY A 55 7.85 -11.85 9.90
CA GLY A 55 6.47 -11.83 10.39
C GLY A 55 5.72 -10.52 10.12
N HIS A 56 6.37 -9.36 10.31
CA HIS A 56 5.79 -8.05 10.01
C HIS A 56 5.60 -7.85 8.51
N ALA A 57 6.57 -8.32 7.70
CA ALA A 57 6.48 -8.25 6.25
C ALA A 57 5.27 -9.05 5.75
N MET A 58 5.06 -10.26 6.27
CA MET A 58 3.91 -11.09 5.93
C MET A 58 2.59 -10.43 6.34
N ASP A 59 2.48 -9.98 7.59
CA ASP A 59 1.26 -9.36 8.11
C ASP A 59 0.89 -8.08 7.32
N SER A 60 1.86 -7.18 7.13
CA SER A 60 1.66 -5.93 6.38
C SER A 60 1.31 -6.20 4.91
N THR A 61 1.94 -7.20 4.29
CA THR A 61 1.66 -7.56 2.89
C THR A 61 0.23 -8.07 2.71
N LEU A 62 -0.27 -8.91 3.61
CA LEU A 62 -1.65 -9.40 3.54
C LEU A 62 -2.67 -8.27 3.69
N GLN A 63 -2.42 -7.34 4.62
CA GLN A 63 -3.28 -6.17 4.82
C GLN A 63 -3.26 -5.21 3.62
N ASP A 64 -2.08 -4.96 3.03
CA ASP A 64 -1.94 -4.13 1.83
C ASP A 64 -2.67 -4.74 0.63
N ILE A 65 -2.54 -6.06 0.41
CA ILE A 65 -3.25 -6.77 -0.67
C ILE A 65 -4.77 -6.61 -0.51
N LEU A 66 -5.31 -6.84 0.69
CA LEU A 66 -6.75 -6.71 0.95
C LEU A 66 -7.24 -5.28 0.73
N THR A 67 -6.47 -4.30 1.21
CA THR A 67 -6.79 -2.87 1.05
C THR A 67 -6.84 -2.47 -0.42
N ARG A 68 -5.82 -2.84 -1.20
CA ARG A 68 -5.76 -2.57 -2.65
C ARG A 68 -6.89 -3.25 -3.40
N PHE A 69 -7.14 -4.52 -3.10
CA PHE A 69 -8.23 -5.27 -3.71
C PHE A 69 -9.59 -4.61 -3.44
N LYS A 70 -9.86 -4.21 -2.20
CA LYS A 70 -11.13 -3.53 -1.84
C LYS A 70 -11.26 -2.17 -2.50
N ARG A 71 -10.17 -1.41 -2.59
CA ARG A 71 -10.15 -0.14 -3.34
C ARG A 71 -10.50 -0.36 -4.82
N MET A 72 -9.94 -1.38 -5.45
CA MET A 72 -10.25 -1.75 -6.84
C MET A 72 -11.70 -2.24 -7.02
N GLN A 73 -12.32 -2.81 -5.98
CA GLN A 73 -13.75 -3.14 -5.96
C GLN A 73 -14.68 -1.93 -5.74
N GLY A 74 -14.13 -0.71 -5.61
CA GLY A 74 -14.90 0.52 -5.43
C GLY A 74 -15.24 0.88 -3.97
N TYR A 75 -14.66 0.18 -2.99
CA TYR A 75 -14.83 0.53 -1.58
C TYR A 75 -14.07 1.81 -1.23
N SER A 76 -14.55 2.54 -0.23
CA SER A 76 -13.73 3.52 0.50
C SER A 76 -12.83 2.74 1.46
N ALA A 77 -11.63 2.41 0.98
CA ALA A 77 -10.67 1.55 1.67
C ALA A 77 -9.65 2.38 2.48
N LEU A 78 -9.66 2.20 3.80
CA LEU A 78 -8.75 2.81 4.77
C LEU A 78 -7.85 1.73 5.39
N TRP A 79 -6.54 1.90 5.24
CA TRP A 79 -5.55 1.15 6.01
C TRP A 79 -4.89 2.11 6.98
N LEU A 80 -5.27 2.03 8.25
CA LEU A 80 -4.90 3.01 9.26
C LEU A 80 -3.64 2.54 10.01
N PRO A 81 -2.50 3.25 9.87
CA PRO A 81 -1.32 2.97 10.68
C PRO A 81 -1.54 3.35 12.15
N GLY A 82 -1.03 2.52 13.05
CA GLY A 82 -0.83 2.86 14.47
C GLY A 82 0.58 3.41 14.70
N THR A 83 0.73 4.26 15.72
CA THR A 83 2.03 4.71 16.26
C THR A 83 2.32 4.04 17.58
#